data_AF-A0A7W4GIR9-F1
#
_entry.id   AF-A0A7W4GIR9-F1
#
_cell.length_a   1.000
_cell.length_b   1.000
_cell.length_c   1.000
_cell.angle_alpha   90.00
_cell.angle_beta   90.00
_cell.angle_gamma   90.00
#
_symmetry.space_group_name_H-M   'P 1'
#
loop_
_entity.id
_entity.type
_entity.pdbx_description
1 polymer ?
#
loop_
_entity_poly.entity_id
_entity_poly.type
_entity_poly.pdbx_seq_one_letter_code
_entity_poly.pdbx_strand_id
1 'polypeptide(L)'
;MQQAYVLQNRIIENYPQLRLLDDLHMTDNFVFPCFGLFKTLAKMVENESDYVEIIKIDYSPLNGIPTVHLIFSGHVDMLLVNRVFDYYQQLLIAAASEM
;
A
#
# COMPACT_ATOMS: atom_id res chain seq x y z
N MET A 1 17.66 -3.60 8.25
CA MET A 1 17.73 -3.30 6.79
C MET A 1 17.49 -4.59 6.02
N GLN A 2 16.27 -4.85 5.52
CA GLN A 2 16.01 -5.56 4.23
C GLN A 2 14.53 -5.90 3.95
N GLN A 3 13.57 -5.78 4.88
CA GLN A 3 12.19 -6.19 4.57
C GLN A 3 11.51 -5.25 3.56
N ALA A 4 11.69 -3.94 3.73
CA ALA A 4 11.11 -2.92 2.86
C ALA A 4 11.66 -2.97 1.42
N TYR A 5 12.97 -3.26 1.26
CA TYR A 5 13.59 -3.48 -0.05
C TYR A 5 13.09 -4.77 -0.73
N VAL A 6 12.95 -5.86 0.03
CA VAL A 6 12.36 -7.11 -0.49
C VAL A 6 10.90 -6.90 -0.90
N LEU A 7 10.16 -6.10 -0.14
CA LEU A 7 8.78 -5.72 -0.46
C LEU A 7 8.71 -4.94 -1.79
N GLN A 8 9.60 -3.97 -1.99
CA GLN A 8 9.69 -3.19 -3.23
C GLN A 8 9.85 -4.09 -4.46
N ASN A 9 10.81 -5.02 -4.42
CA ASN A 9 11.05 -5.95 -5.53
C ASN A 9 9.84 -6.86 -5.78
N ARG A 10 9.21 -7.40 -4.73
CA ARG A 10 8.02 -8.24 -4.88
C ARG A 10 6.84 -7.50 -5.50
N ILE A 11 6.66 -6.23 -5.17
CA ILE A 11 5.59 -5.40 -5.75
C ILE A 11 5.86 -5.19 -7.24
N ILE A 12 7.08 -4.79 -7.59
CA ILE A 12 7.48 -4.55 -9.00
C ILE A 12 7.34 -5.83 -9.83
N GLU A 13 7.73 -6.99 -9.29
CA GLU A 13 7.67 -8.27 -10.02
C GLU A 13 6.25 -8.83 -10.18
N ASN A 14 5.38 -8.67 -9.18
CA ASN A 14 4.08 -9.35 -9.15
C ASN A 14 2.90 -8.44 -9.49
N TYR A 15 3.07 -7.12 -9.39
CA TYR A 15 2.00 -6.15 -9.54
C TYR A 15 2.46 -4.97 -10.41
N PRO A 16 2.64 -5.16 -11.74
CA PRO A 16 3.09 -4.10 -12.65
C PRO A 16 2.18 -2.86 -12.68
N GLN A 17 0.92 -2.99 -12.27
CA GLN A 17 -0.04 -1.91 -12.08
C GLN A 17 0.28 -1.01 -10.87
N LEU A 18 1.19 -1.43 -9.98
CA LEU A 18 1.61 -0.68 -8.80
C LEU A 18 2.96 0.00 -9.07
N ARG A 19 2.95 1.32 -9.27
CA ARG A 19 4.17 2.11 -9.49
C ARG A 19 4.62 2.87 -8.25
N LEU A 20 5.48 2.26 -7.45
CA LEU A 20 6.16 2.94 -6.33
C LEU A 20 7.12 4.01 -6.87
N LEU A 21 6.91 5.29 -6.55
CA LEU A 21 7.79 6.38 -7.01
C LEU A 21 8.91 6.75 -6.02
N ASP A 22 8.96 6.14 -4.82
CA ASP A 22 9.96 6.43 -3.79
C ASP A 22 10.48 5.14 -3.12
N ASP A 23 11.68 5.21 -2.56
CA ASP A 23 12.29 4.10 -1.83
C ASP A 23 11.51 3.78 -0.55
N LEU A 24 11.21 2.51 -0.33
CA LEU A 24 10.43 2.05 0.81
C LEU A 24 11.26 2.13 2.10
N HIS A 25 11.16 3.26 2.81
CA HIS A 25 11.73 3.46 4.14
C HIS A 25 10.67 3.29 5.26
N MET A 26 10.22 2.05 5.50
CA MET A 26 9.33 1.71 6.64
C MET A 26 10.06 0.95 7.75
N THR A 27 9.52 1.07 8.96
CA THR A 27 9.79 0.13 10.05
C THR A 27 9.11 -1.22 9.77
N ASP A 28 9.74 -2.31 10.24
CA ASP A 28 9.35 -3.69 9.88
C ASP A 28 7.91 -4.04 10.29
N ASN A 29 7.37 -3.41 11.34
CA ASN A 29 5.99 -3.60 11.82
C ASN A 29 4.92 -3.14 10.80
N PHE A 30 5.24 -2.23 9.89
CA PHE A 30 4.30 -1.77 8.84
C PHE A 30 4.43 -2.53 7.52
N VAL A 31 5.46 -3.36 7.35
CA VAL A 31 5.71 -4.12 6.10
C VAL A 31 4.54 -5.03 5.78
N PHE A 32 4.06 -5.81 6.76
CA PHE A 32 2.98 -6.77 6.53
C PHE A 32 1.62 -6.10 6.25
N PRO A 33 1.16 -5.11 7.05
CA PRO A 33 -0.06 -4.37 6.74
C PRO A 33 -0.03 -3.71 5.36
N CYS A 34 1.07 -3.03 5.01
CA CYS A 34 1.20 -2.37 3.70
C CYS A 34 1.22 -3.38 2.55
N PHE A 35 1.94 -4.50 2.70
CA PHE A 35 1.94 -5.56 1.68
C PHE A 35 0.55 -6.14 1.43
N GLY A 36 -0.21 -6.37 2.51
CA GLY A 36 -1.61 -6.80 2.40
C GLY A 36 -2.42 -5.81 1.57
N LEU A 37 -2.32 -4.51 1.91
CA LEU A 37 -3.07 -3.46 1.22
C LEU A 37 -2.77 -3.46 -0.28
N PHE A 38 -1.50 -3.50 -0.64
CA PHE A 38 -1.07 -3.48 -2.04
C PHE A 38 -1.56 -4.72 -2.80
N LYS A 39 -1.46 -5.90 -2.19
CA LYS A 39 -1.99 -7.13 -2.78
C LYS A 39 -3.51 -7.07 -2.97
N THR A 40 -4.24 -6.50 -2.02
CA THR A 40 -5.70 -6.32 -2.14
C THR A 40 -6.03 -5.36 -3.28
N LEU A 41 -5.36 -4.20 -3.35
CA LEU A 41 -5.57 -3.20 -4.39
C LEU A 41 -5.23 -3.76 -5.78
N ALA A 42 -4.12 -4.48 -5.93
CA ALA A 42 -3.72 -5.09 -7.19
C ALA A 42 -4.76 -6.10 -7.72
N LYS A 43 -5.46 -6.81 -6.83
CA LYS A 43 -6.55 -7.73 -7.20
C LYS A 43 -7.85 -7.03 -7.58
N MET A 44 -8.05 -5.79 -7.12
CA MET A 44 -9.25 -5.02 -7.47
C MET A 44 -9.20 -4.51 -8.91
N VAL A 45 -8.01 -4.44 -9.50
CA VAL A 45 -7.76 -4.10 -10.91
C VAL A 45 -7.27 -5.36 -11.64
N GLU A 46 -8.22 -6.25 -11.93
CA GLU A 46 -7.99 -7.49 -12.72
C GLU A 46 -8.07 -7.25 -14.24
N ASN A 47 -8.71 -6.18 -14.71
CA ASN A 47 -8.79 -5.84 -16.14
C ASN A 47 -7.64 -4.91 -16.53
N GLU A 48 -6.89 -5.28 -17.58
CA GLU A 48 -5.67 -4.58 -18.05
C GLU A 48 -5.87 -3.09 -18.43
N SER A 49 -7.11 -2.64 -18.60
CA SER A 49 -7.45 -1.25 -18.94
C SER A 49 -7.61 -0.33 -17.72
N ASP A 50 -7.79 -0.89 -16.52
CA ASP A 50 -7.95 -0.14 -15.27
C ASP A 50 -6.70 -0.28 -14.40
N TYR A 51 -6.29 0.80 -13.75
CA TYR A 51 -5.13 0.81 -12.86
C TYR A 51 -5.40 1.49 -11.52
N VAL A 52 -4.68 1.01 -10.50
CA VAL A 52 -4.50 1.66 -9.21
C VAL A 52 -3.00 1.87 -9.04
N GLU A 53 -2.50 3.07 -9.31
CA GLU A 53 -1.08 3.37 -9.14
C GLU A 53 -0.84 3.91 -7.72
N ILE A 54 0.02 3.24 -6.96
CA ILE A 54 0.50 3.74 -5.66
C ILE A 54 1.61 4.75 -5.90
N ILE A 55 1.27 6.03 -6.09
CA ILE A 55 2.24 7.10 -6.35
C ILE A 55 3.35 7.12 -5.29
N LYS A 56 2.99 7.09 -4.01
CA LYS A 56 3.91 7.44 -2.92
C LYS A 56 3.46 6.86 -1.60
N ILE A 57 4.41 6.57 -0.71
CA ILE A 57 4.16 6.26 0.69
C ILE A 57 4.92 7.27 1.54
N ASP A 58 4.19 8.16 2.19
CA ASP A 58 4.75 9.18 3.09
C ASP A 58 4.73 8.69 4.54
N TYR A 59 5.82 8.91 5.28
CA TYR A 59 5.87 8.59 6.70
C TYR A 59 5.71 9.85 7.52
N SER A 60 4.73 9.86 8.43
CA SER A 60 4.59 10.93 9.40
C SER A 60 5.67 10.78 10.49
N PRO A 61 6.51 11.81 10.72
CA PRO A 61 7.51 11.77 11.79
C PRO A 61 6.90 11.71 13.20
N LEU A 62 5.61 12.05 13.35
CA LEU A 62 4.94 12.19 14.64
C LEU A 62 4.39 10.87 15.19
N ASN A 63 3.95 9.96 14.32
CA ASN A 63 3.35 8.68 14.71
C ASN A 63 3.93 7.48 13.96
N GLY A 64 4.84 7.70 13.00
CA GLY A 64 5.44 6.65 12.18
C GLY A 64 4.46 5.95 11.24
N ILE A 65 3.19 6.37 11.20
CA ILE A 65 2.15 5.71 10.41
C ILE A 65 2.36 6.07 8.93
N PRO A 66 2.46 5.06 8.03
CA PRO A 66 2.56 5.30 6.60
C PRO A 66 1.23 5.84 6.05
N THR A 67 1.35 6.87 5.20
CA THR A 67 0.26 7.43 4.39
C THR A 67 0.48 6.97 2.95
N VAL A 68 -0.52 6.29 2.38
CA VAL A 68 -0.43 5.74 1.03
C VAL A 68 -1.18 6.66 0.07
N HIS A 69 -0.48 7.15 -0.96
CA HIS A 69 -1.04 8.00 -2.01
C HIS A 69 -1.36 7.14 -3.24
N LEU A 70 -2.64 7.12 -3.64
CA LEU A 70 -3.13 6.34 -4.77
C LEU A 70 -3.70 7.21 -5.87
N ILE A 71 -3.48 6.83 -7.13
CA ILE A 71 -4.26 7.26 -8.29
C ILE A 71 -5.12 6.10 -8.73
N PHE A 72 -6.38 6.38 -8.99
CA PHE A 72 -7.33 5.44 -9.55
C PHE A 72 -7.67 5.85 -10.98
N SER A 73 -7.77 4.86 -11.87
CA SER A 73 -8.45 5.02 -13.17
C SER A 73 -9.99 5.06 -13.00
N GLY A 74 -10.69 5.59 -13.99
CA GLY A 74 -12.09 6.02 -13.86
C GLY A 74 -13.15 4.93 -13.66
N HIS A 75 -12.81 3.64 -13.74
CA HIS A 75 -13.75 2.53 -13.53
C HIS A 75 -13.45 1.72 -12.26
N VAL A 76 -12.80 2.34 -11.26
CA VAL A 76 -12.59 1.72 -9.95
C VAL A 76 -13.80 1.92 -9.03
N ASP A 77 -14.26 0.85 -8.39
CA ASP A 77 -15.31 0.91 -7.36
C ASP A 77 -14.80 1.58 -6.08
N MET A 78 -15.10 2.87 -5.93
CA MET A 78 -14.68 3.68 -4.77
C MET A 78 -15.30 3.23 -3.44
N LEU A 79 -16.47 2.58 -3.45
CA LEU A 79 -17.07 2.05 -2.21
C LEU A 79 -16.28 0.85 -1.71
N LEU A 80 -15.85 -0.02 -2.62
CA LEU A 80 -14.99 -1.16 -2.29
C LEU A 80 -13.62 -0.67 -1.80
N VAL A 81 -13.05 0.34 -2.46
CA VAL A 81 -11.78 0.97 -2.04
C VAL A 81 -11.88 1.49 -0.62
N ASN A 82 -12.93 2.25 -0.29
CA ASN A 82 -13.09 2.81 1.05
C ASN A 82 -13.15 1.71 2.14
N ARG A 83 -13.89 0.62 1.89
CA ARG A 83 -13.94 -0.51 2.84
C ARG A 83 -12.58 -1.18 3.05
N VAL A 84 -11.78 -1.30 1.98
CA VAL A 84 -10.42 -1.82 2.08
C VAL A 84 -9.59 -0.92 2.99
N PHE A 85 -9.68 0.39 2.81
CA PHE A 85 -8.95 1.35 3.64
C PHE A 85 -9.38 1.36 5.10
N ASP A 86 -10.69 1.26 5.39
CA ASP A 86 -11.18 1.16 6.78
C ASP A 86 -10.55 -0.03 7.53
N TYR A 87 -10.43 -1.18 6.84
CA TYR A 87 -9.79 -2.36 7.40
C TYR A 87 -8.29 -2.17 7.62
N TYR A 88 -7.57 -1.66 6.61
CA TYR A 88 -6.11 -1.49 6.72
C TYR A 88 -5.72 -0.38 7.70
N GLN A 89 -6.55 0.65 7.87
CA GLN A 89 -6.33 1.68 8.88
C GLN A 89 -6.28 1.08 10.29
N GLN A 90 -7.17 0.13 10.60
CA GLN A 90 -7.15 -0.56 11.91
C GLN A 90 -5.86 -1.37 12.10
N LEU A 91 -5.37 -2.05 11.07
CA LEU A 91 -4.11 -2.80 11.12
C LEU A 91 -2.89 -1.89 11.31
N LEU A 92 -2.87 -0.74 10.64
CA LEU A 92 -1.80 0.25 10.80
C LEU A 92 -1.79 0.85 12.21
N ILE A 93 -2.96 1.15 12.78
CA ILE A 93 -3.08 1.63 14.16
C ILE A 93 -2.59 0.56 15.15
N ALA A 94 -2.96 -0.72 14.93
CA ALA A 94 -2.50 -1.83 15.76
C ALA A 94 -0.97 -1.98 15.69
N ALA A 95 -0.39 -1.97 14.49
CA ALA A 95 1.06 -2.06 14.30
C ALA A 95 1.83 -0.90 14.93
N ALA A 96 1.23 0.30 14.98
CA ALA A 96 1.81 1.46 15.65
C ALA A 96 1.75 1.36 17.18
N SER A 97 0.76 0.64 17.73
CA SER A 97 0.62 0.41 19.18
C SER A 97 1.60 -0.62 19.76
N GLU A 98 2.27 -1.38 18.89
CA GLU A 98 3.31 -2.35 19.24
C GLU A 98 4.73 -1.74 19.26
N MET A 99 4.86 -0.44 18.95
CA MET A 99 6.11 0.34 19.05
C MET A 99 6.31 0.93 20.45
#